data_AF-A0A964XSB1-F1
#
_entry.id   AF-A0A964XSB1-F1
#
_cell.length_a   1.000
_cell.length_b   1.000
_cell.length_c   1.000
_cell.angle_alpha   90.00
_cell.angle_beta   90.00
_cell.angle_gamma   90.00
#
_symmetry.space_group_name_H-M   'P 1'
#
loop_
_entity.id
_entity.type
_entity.pdbx_description
1 polymer ?
#
loop_
_entity_poly.entity_id
_entity_poly.type
_entity_poly.pdbx_seq_one_letter_code
_entity_poly.pdbx_strand_id
1 'polypeptide(L)'
;MNLIKHAKNIHELRVEGTSMNLIKHAKNIHELRVEGTSFRMGMFSDIHWDNPKCDWNLLKHDLDYCLKNEIPIMFNGDTFCLMQGAYDFRKVKNDIRPEHNNARYFDSIVETAVDFFLPYANLMTVIGYGNHETAIIKRHETDILQRFVTLLNYKAASNVMTGGYSGWFIVNQVCRNNSRMTTKIKYFHGSGGGGLVTKGALNLTRAMESYEGYDVFTMGHIHENSA
;
A
#
# COMPACT_ATOMS: atom_id res chain seq x y z
N MET A 1 26.70 -16.37 -52.81
CA MET A 1 27.70 -15.74 -51.91
C MET A 1 27.02 -15.51 -50.58
N ASN A 2 27.34 -16.37 -49.61
CA ASN A 2 26.83 -16.33 -48.24
C ASN A 2 27.15 -15.00 -47.57
N LEU A 3 26.25 -14.52 -46.70
CA LEU A 3 26.61 -14.06 -45.36
C LEU A 3 25.32 -13.86 -44.53
N ILE A 4 24.92 -14.96 -43.89
CA ILE A 4 24.19 -14.95 -42.63
C ILE A 4 25.08 -14.20 -41.61
N LYS A 5 24.58 -13.10 -41.04
CA LYS A 5 25.10 -12.51 -39.80
C LYS A 5 23.93 -12.53 -38.80
N HIS A 6 23.68 -13.65 -38.13
CA HIS A 6 23.99 -13.82 -36.70
C HIS A 6 23.79 -12.51 -35.89
N ALA A 7 22.53 -12.18 -35.60
CA ALA A 7 22.23 -11.38 -34.42
C ALA A 7 22.53 -12.28 -33.21
N LYS A 8 23.65 -11.99 -32.53
CA LYS A 8 24.05 -12.66 -31.30
C LYS A 8 22.91 -12.56 -30.30
N ASN A 9 22.36 -13.71 -29.92
CA ASN A 9 21.69 -13.93 -28.65
C ASN A 9 22.63 -13.48 -27.53
N ILE A 10 22.43 -12.26 -27.03
CA ILE A 10 22.93 -11.88 -25.72
C ILE A 10 21.81 -12.30 -24.78
N HIS A 11 21.87 -13.54 -24.31
CA HIS A 11 21.23 -13.90 -23.06
C HIS A 11 21.97 -13.14 -21.95
N GLU A 12 21.61 -11.88 -21.74
CA GLU A 12 21.87 -11.20 -20.48
C GLU A 12 20.98 -11.90 -19.45
N LEU A 13 21.51 -12.97 -18.86
CA LEU A 13 21.09 -13.43 -17.55
C LEU A 13 21.53 -12.34 -16.57
N ARG A 14 20.78 -11.23 -16.54
CA ARG A 14 20.72 -10.41 -15.35
C ARG A 14 20.06 -11.27 -14.30
N VAL A 15 20.82 -11.71 -13.30
CA VAL A 15 20.26 -12.07 -12.00
C VAL A 15 19.85 -10.74 -11.38
N GLU A 16 18.70 -10.24 -11.82
CA GLU A 16 18.19 -8.91 -11.54
C GLU A 16 17.35 -8.97 -10.27
N GLY A 17 17.89 -8.42 -9.18
CA GLY A 17 17.15 -8.08 -7.96
C GLY A 17 16.57 -9.27 -7.19
N THR A 18 16.16 -9.01 -5.95
CA THR A 18 15.27 -9.92 -5.23
C THR A 18 13.96 -9.98 -6.02
N SER A 19 13.70 -11.06 -6.74
CA SER A 19 12.47 -11.19 -7.53
C SER A 19 11.27 -11.28 -6.58
N MET A 20 10.64 -10.13 -6.33
CA MET A 20 9.37 -10.07 -5.61
C MET A 20 8.28 -10.59 -6.51
N ASN A 21 7.67 -11.72 -6.15
CA ASN A 21 6.52 -12.25 -6.87
C ASN A 21 5.27 -12.12 -5.99
N LEU A 22 4.46 -11.10 -6.29
CA LEU A 22 3.19 -10.84 -5.63
C LEU A 22 2.06 -11.61 -6.33
N ILE A 23 1.40 -12.48 -5.56
CA ILE A 23 0.35 -13.39 -6.03
C ILE A 23 -0.96 -13.04 -5.33
N LYS A 24 -2.06 -12.96 -6.09
CA LYS A 24 -3.41 -12.81 -5.56
C LYS A 24 -4.10 -14.17 -5.45
N HIS A 25 -4.40 -14.61 -4.24
CA HIS A 25 -5.17 -15.83 -4.00
C HIS A 25 -6.67 -15.56 -3.92
N ALA A 26 -7.05 -14.41 -3.36
CA ALA A 26 -8.43 -13.93 -3.29
C ALA A 26 -8.44 -12.40 -3.21
N LYS A 27 -9.63 -11.77 -3.21
CA LYS A 27 -9.76 -10.31 -3.09
C LYS A 27 -8.96 -9.73 -1.92
N ASN A 28 -8.95 -10.42 -0.78
CA ASN A 28 -8.32 -9.96 0.45
C ASN A 28 -7.17 -10.89 0.91
N ILE A 29 -6.64 -11.75 0.03
CA ILE A 29 -5.54 -12.67 0.37
C ILE A 29 -4.47 -12.55 -0.70
N HIS A 30 -3.30 -12.07 -0.28
CA HIS A 30 -2.15 -11.86 -1.15
C HIS A 30 -0.94 -12.58 -0.57
N GLU A 31 -0.08 -13.12 -1.44
CA GLU A 31 1.16 -13.78 -1.07
C GLU A 31 2.32 -13.06 -1.76
N LEU A 32 3.32 -12.63 -1.00
CA LEU A 32 4.59 -12.15 -1.52
C LEU A 32 5.63 -13.26 -1.37
N ARG A 33 6.10 -13.79 -2.50
CA ARG A 33 7.23 -14.72 -2.52
C ARG A 33 8.53 -13.95 -2.65
N VAL A 34 9.47 -14.23 -1.77
CA VAL A 34 10.80 -13.62 -1.73
C VAL A 34 11.85 -14.67 -1.43
N GLU A 35 13.09 -14.38 -1.80
CA GLU A 35 14.23 -15.21 -1.44
C GLU A 35 14.96 -14.64 -0.22
N GLY A 36 15.53 -15.53 0.59
CA GLY A 36 16.41 -15.15 1.69
C GLY A 36 15.84 -15.45 3.07
N THR A 37 16.74 -15.41 4.05
CA THR A 37 16.47 -15.82 5.44
C THR A 37 15.93 -14.69 6.30
N SER A 38 16.02 -13.44 5.85
CA SER A 38 15.48 -12.26 6.54
C SER A 38 14.59 -11.47 5.60
N PHE A 39 13.54 -10.86 6.15
CA PHE A 39 12.59 -10.06 5.41
C PHE A 39 12.28 -8.78 6.18
N ARG A 40 12.20 -7.67 5.46
CA ARG A 40 11.75 -6.36 5.96
C ARG A 40 10.61 -5.88 5.08
N MET A 41 9.65 -5.19 5.65
CA MET A 41 8.55 -4.56 4.91
C MET A 41 8.24 -3.20 5.52
N GLY A 42 8.05 -2.20 4.67
CA GLY A 42 7.49 -0.91 5.07
C GLY A 42 5.97 -1.06 5.17
N MET A 43 5.43 -0.91 6.38
CA MET A 43 3.99 -0.87 6.60
C MET A 43 3.57 0.55 6.92
N PHE A 44 2.74 1.12 6.06
CA PHE A 44 2.18 2.45 6.24
C PHE A 44 0.67 2.36 6.43
N SER A 45 0.09 3.32 7.11
CA SER A 45 -1.36 3.48 7.27
C SER A 45 -1.66 4.95 7.56
N ASP A 46 -2.87 5.40 7.28
CA ASP A 46 -3.35 6.73 7.70
C ASP A 46 -2.47 7.88 7.23
N ILE A 47 -1.87 7.72 6.04
CA ILE A 47 -0.99 8.74 5.46
C ILE A 47 -1.78 9.99 5.10
N HIS A 48 -3.03 9.81 4.66
CA HIS A 48 -3.89 10.89 4.20
C HIS A 48 -3.16 11.84 3.25
N TRP A 49 -2.52 11.28 2.21
CA TRP A 49 -1.51 11.93 1.39
C TRP A 49 -1.96 13.30 0.81
N ASP A 50 -3.21 13.41 0.36
CA ASP A 50 -3.80 14.63 -0.19
C ASP A 50 -4.17 15.69 0.86
N ASN A 51 -4.05 15.40 2.15
CA ASN A 51 -4.29 16.37 3.21
C ASN A 51 -3.06 17.28 3.39
N PRO A 52 -3.20 18.62 3.50
CA PRO A 52 -2.09 19.54 3.76
C PRO A 52 -1.28 19.24 5.03
N LYS A 53 -1.87 18.54 6.01
CA LYS A 53 -1.20 18.14 7.26
C LYS A 53 -0.27 16.93 7.09
N CYS A 54 -0.36 16.20 5.97
CA CYS A 54 0.60 15.16 5.64
C CYS A 54 1.96 15.80 5.33
N ASP A 55 3.00 15.47 6.10
CA ASP A 55 4.36 15.93 5.83
C ASP A 55 4.94 15.11 4.67
N TRP A 56 4.90 15.69 3.46
CA TRP A 56 5.44 15.06 2.27
C TRP A 56 6.95 14.88 2.32
N ASN A 57 7.70 15.70 3.06
CA ASN A 57 9.14 15.54 3.17
C ASN A 57 9.48 14.32 4.02
N LEU A 58 8.77 14.14 5.14
CA LEU A 58 8.93 12.96 5.99
C LEU A 58 8.49 11.69 5.27
N LEU A 59 7.32 11.71 4.64
CA LEU A 59 6.84 10.56 3.85
C LEU A 59 7.84 10.21 2.74
N LYS A 60 8.32 11.21 1.99
CA LYS A 60 9.30 10.98 0.94
C LYS A 60 10.61 10.43 1.49
N HIS A 61 11.08 10.92 2.63
CA HIS A 61 12.26 10.38 3.30
C HIS A 61 12.12 8.89 3.62
N ASP A 62 10.97 8.47 4.15
CA ASP A 62 10.73 7.07 4.52
C ASP A 62 10.55 6.16 3.28
N LEU A 63 9.89 6.67 2.24
CA LEU A 63 9.77 5.98 0.95
C LEU A 63 11.13 5.87 0.23
N ASP A 64 11.96 6.92 0.28
CA ASP A 64 13.32 6.92 -0.26
C ASP A 64 14.22 5.93 0.51
N TYR A 65 14.03 5.80 1.82
CA TYR A 65 14.71 4.76 2.60
C TYR A 65 14.30 3.36 2.12
N CYS A 66 13.00 3.12 1.89
CA CYS A 66 12.53 1.84 1.36
C CYS A 66 13.10 1.59 -0.04
N LEU A 67 13.12 2.62 -0.89
CA LEU A 67 13.70 2.57 -2.25
C LEU A 67 15.16 2.19 -2.24
N LYS A 68 15.97 2.88 -1.44
CA LYS A 68 17.41 2.65 -1.31
C LYS A 68 17.75 1.26 -0.81
N ASN A 69 16.87 0.65 -0.02
CA ASN A 69 17.11 -0.64 0.64
C ASN A 69 16.30 -1.79 0.02
N GLU A 70 15.63 -1.56 -1.11
CA GLU A 70 14.76 -2.54 -1.79
C GLU A 70 13.73 -3.17 -0.85
N ILE A 71 13.15 -2.35 0.05
CA ILE A 71 12.16 -2.81 1.03
C ILE A 71 10.77 -2.73 0.39
N PRO A 72 10.04 -3.86 0.29
CA PRO A 72 8.65 -3.85 -0.18
C PRO A 72 7.74 -3.01 0.72
N ILE A 73 6.72 -2.39 0.13
CA ILE A 73 5.85 -1.42 0.78
C ILE A 73 4.40 -1.90 0.74
N MET A 74 3.72 -1.85 1.87
CA MET A 74 2.28 -2.08 2.01
C MET A 74 1.61 -0.88 2.66
N PHE A 75 0.42 -0.52 2.18
CA PHE A 75 -0.42 0.51 2.79
C PHE A 75 -1.68 -0.15 3.36
N ASN A 76 -1.99 0.09 4.63
CA ASN A 76 -3.09 -0.51 5.38
C ASN A 76 -4.28 0.46 5.53
N GLY A 77 -4.74 1.04 4.41
CA GLY A 77 -5.91 1.93 4.40
C GLY A 77 -5.60 3.39 4.73
N ASP A 78 -6.57 4.25 4.41
CA ASP A 78 -6.49 5.71 4.54
C ASP A 78 -5.19 6.29 3.95
N THR A 79 -4.82 5.75 2.79
CA THR A 79 -3.73 6.31 1.97
C THR A 79 -4.14 7.70 1.47
N PHE A 80 -5.42 7.88 1.16
CA PHE A 80 -6.00 9.16 0.76
C PHE A 80 -7.04 9.64 1.78
N CYS A 81 -7.03 10.94 2.04
CA CYS A 81 -7.99 11.65 2.86
C CYS A 81 -9.33 11.83 2.16
N LEU A 82 -9.34 12.36 0.93
CA LEU A 82 -10.52 12.50 0.07
C LEU A 82 -11.70 13.32 0.65
N MET A 83 -11.47 14.04 1.76
CA MET A 83 -12.55 14.69 2.51
C MET A 83 -13.10 15.96 1.86
N GLN A 84 -12.52 16.44 0.77
CA GLN A 84 -12.92 17.72 0.16
C GLN A 84 -13.88 17.59 -1.03
N GLY A 85 -14.38 16.37 -1.28
CA GLY A 85 -15.39 16.13 -2.30
C GLY A 85 -16.68 16.93 -2.08
N ALA A 86 -17.40 17.24 -3.16
CA ALA A 86 -18.58 18.12 -3.11
C ALA A 86 -19.64 17.71 -2.06
N TYR A 87 -19.85 16.41 -1.90
CA TYR A 87 -20.84 15.78 -0.99
C TYR A 87 -20.24 15.22 0.31
N ASP A 88 -19.00 15.57 0.64
CA ASP A 88 -18.45 15.28 1.97
C ASP A 88 -18.87 16.39 2.95
N PHE A 89 -19.51 16.00 4.05
CA PHE A 89 -20.00 16.90 5.10
C PHE A 89 -18.88 17.38 6.03
N ARG A 90 -17.73 16.69 5.99
CA ARG A 90 -16.54 17.00 6.79
C ARG A 90 -15.59 17.97 6.09
N LYS A 91 -15.94 18.41 4.87
CA LYS A 91 -15.08 19.26 4.03
C LYS A 91 -14.75 20.58 4.72
N VAL A 92 -13.48 20.98 4.63
CA VAL A 92 -12.94 22.23 5.14
C VAL A 92 -12.01 22.78 4.07
N LYS A 93 -12.34 23.95 3.52
CA LYS A 93 -11.59 24.54 2.39
C LYS A 93 -10.12 24.85 2.70
N ASN A 94 -9.74 24.94 3.98
CA ASN A 94 -8.33 25.09 4.38
C ASN A 94 -7.57 23.76 4.40
N ASP A 95 -8.27 22.62 4.43
CA ASP A 95 -7.69 21.27 4.45
C ASP A 95 -7.63 20.68 3.03
N ILE A 96 -7.37 21.51 2.02
CA ILE A 96 -7.13 21.12 0.62
C ILE A 96 -5.78 21.65 0.15
N ARG A 97 -5.00 20.81 -0.53
CA ARG A 97 -3.74 21.27 -1.13
C ARG A 97 -4.03 22.15 -2.36
N PRO A 98 -3.20 23.16 -2.66
CA PRO A 98 -3.42 24.07 -3.79
C PRO A 98 -3.64 23.35 -5.13
N GLU A 99 -2.86 22.29 -5.40
CA GLU A 99 -2.93 21.48 -6.62
C GLU A 99 -4.24 20.69 -6.75
N HIS A 100 -4.93 20.40 -5.64
CA HIS A 100 -6.22 19.71 -5.63
C HIS A 100 -7.41 20.68 -5.55
N ASN A 101 -7.17 21.96 -5.29
CA ASN A 101 -8.22 22.98 -5.16
C ASN A 101 -8.76 23.45 -6.53
N ASN A 102 -9.39 22.53 -7.24
CA ASN A 102 -9.94 22.77 -8.57
C ASN A 102 -11.23 21.96 -8.77
N ALA A 103 -11.89 22.16 -9.92
CA ALA A 103 -13.17 21.52 -10.24
C ALA A 103 -13.08 19.99 -10.41
N ARG A 104 -11.88 19.45 -10.66
CA ARG A 104 -11.58 18.04 -10.87
C ARG A 104 -10.92 17.37 -9.65
N TYR A 105 -11.25 17.81 -8.42
CA TYR A 105 -10.64 17.39 -7.15
C TYR A 105 -10.17 15.92 -7.10
N PHE A 106 -11.09 14.96 -7.31
CA PHE A 106 -10.75 13.53 -7.24
C PHE A 106 -9.80 13.08 -8.36
N ASP A 107 -9.95 13.60 -9.57
CA ASP A 107 -9.03 13.27 -10.66
C ASP A 107 -7.65 13.85 -10.39
N SER A 108 -7.59 15.11 -9.92
CA SER A 108 -6.33 15.76 -9.59
C SER A 108 -5.57 15.03 -8.49
N ILE A 109 -6.26 14.49 -7.48
CA ILE A 109 -5.64 13.63 -6.46
C ILE A 109 -5.04 12.40 -7.11
N VAL A 110 -5.79 11.67 -7.95
CA VAL A 110 -5.29 10.47 -8.62
C VAL A 110 -4.07 10.78 -9.49
N GLU A 111 -4.16 11.80 -10.34
CA GLU A 111 -3.09 12.18 -11.28
C GLU A 111 -1.81 12.58 -10.53
N THR A 112 -1.93 13.47 -9.54
CA THR A 112 -0.76 13.94 -8.76
C THR A 112 -0.21 12.87 -7.83
N ALA A 113 -1.06 12.00 -7.26
CA ALA A 113 -0.61 10.87 -6.46
C ALA A 113 0.19 9.89 -7.31
N VAL A 114 -0.27 9.58 -8.51
CA VAL A 114 0.49 8.71 -9.43
C VAL A 114 1.87 9.29 -9.68
N ASP A 115 1.98 10.60 -9.95
CA ASP A 115 3.27 11.23 -10.20
C ASP A 115 4.18 11.21 -8.96
N PHE A 116 3.63 11.37 -7.75
CA PHE A 116 4.38 11.27 -6.49
C PHE A 116 4.87 9.85 -6.21
N PHE A 117 4.01 8.84 -6.37
CA PHE A 117 4.30 7.45 -6.01
C PHE A 117 5.02 6.67 -7.12
N LEU A 118 5.09 7.20 -8.35
CA LEU A 118 5.71 6.55 -9.50
C LEU A 118 7.12 5.99 -9.23
N PRO A 119 8.04 6.72 -8.54
CA PRO A 119 9.39 6.23 -8.28
C PRO A 119 9.46 4.99 -7.38
N TYR A 120 8.38 4.72 -6.63
CA TYR A 120 8.30 3.64 -5.64
C TYR A 120 7.44 2.47 -6.11
N ALA A 121 6.83 2.57 -7.29
CA ALA A 121 5.79 1.66 -7.77
C ALA A 121 6.24 0.19 -7.87
N ASN A 122 7.53 -0.06 -8.12
CA ASN A 122 8.12 -1.40 -8.18
C ASN A 122 8.24 -2.08 -6.80
N LEU A 123 8.25 -1.31 -5.72
CA LEU A 123 8.32 -1.80 -4.33
C LEU A 123 6.94 -1.89 -3.67
N MET A 124 5.97 -1.14 -4.19
CA MET A 124 4.60 -1.17 -3.69
C MET A 124 3.95 -2.52 -3.97
N THR A 125 3.36 -3.11 -2.93
CA THR A 125 2.72 -4.43 -2.98
C THR A 125 1.21 -4.30 -2.96
N VAL A 126 0.61 -4.29 -1.77
CA VAL A 126 -0.83 -4.20 -1.56
C VAL A 126 -1.18 -2.87 -0.93
N ILE A 127 -2.24 -2.25 -1.45
CA ILE A 127 -2.85 -1.04 -0.89
C ILE A 127 -4.26 -1.42 -0.43
N GLY A 128 -4.43 -1.49 0.89
CA GLY A 128 -5.71 -1.74 1.55
C GLY A 128 -6.62 -0.51 1.53
N TYR A 129 -7.91 -0.76 1.70
CA TYR A 129 -8.92 0.30 1.83
C TYR A 129 -9.03 0.76 3.28
N GLY A 130 -9.24 2.05 3.51
CA GLY A 130 -9.67 2.59 4.79
C GLY A 130 -11.07 3.20 4.74
N ASN A 131 -11.48 3.84 5.83
CA ASN A 131 -12.81 4.44 5.93
C ASN A 131 -12.93 5.70 5.06
N HIS A 132 -11.83 6.36 4.72
CA HIS A 132 -11.85 7.51 3.82
C HIS A 132 -12.13 7.08 2.39
N GLU A 133 -11.41 6.09 1.85
CA GLU A 133 -11.64 5.62 0.48
C GLU A 133 -13.02 4.96 0.32
N THR A 134 -13.43 4.14 1.28
CA THR A 134 -14.75 3.47 1.22
C THR A 134 -15.92 4.43 1.36
N ALA A 135 -15.76 5.55 2.09
CA ALA A 135 -16.79 6.59 2.16
C ALA A 135 -17.05 7.24 0.80
N ILE A 136 -16.02 7.42 -0.04
CA ILE A 136 -16.17 7.98 -1.38
C ILE A 136 -16.90 7.00 -2.30
N ILE A 137 -16.57 5.71 -2.25
CA ILE A 137 -17.31 4.69 -3.01
C ILE A 137 -18.80 4.75 -2.66
N LYS A 138 -19.13 4.86 -1.37
CA LYS A 138 -20.52 4.90 -0.89
C LYS A 138 -21.28 6.17 -1.31
N ARG A 139 -20.61 7.32 -1.34
CA ARG A 139 -21.26 8.64 -1.52
C ARG A 139 -21.23 9.15 -2.96
N HIS A 140 -20.22 8.73 -3.71
CA HIS A 140 -19.91 9.26 -5.03
C HIS A 140 -19.81 8.17 -6.09
N GLU A 141 -19.98 6.90 -5.72
CA GLU A 141 -20.01 5.76 -6.65
C GLU A 141 -18.72 5.62 -7.49
N THR A 142 -17.61 6.17 -6.99
CA THR A 142 -16.29 6.11 -7.62
C THR A 142 -15.27 5.52 -6.66
N ASP A 143 -14.42 4.66 -7.18
CA ASP A 143 -13.32 4.04 -6.44
C ASP A 143 -12.00 4.73 -6.75
N ILE A 144 -11.59 5.64 -5.86
CA ILE A 144 -10.37 6.44 -6.05
C ILE A 144 -9.11 5.59 -5.89
N LEU A 145 -9.10 4.65 -4.93
CA LEU A 145 -7.95 3.79 -4.68
C LEU A 145 -7.70 2.86 -5.87
N GLN A 146 -8.76 2.26 -6.42
CA GLN A 146 -8.66 1.40 -7.59
C GLN A 146 -8.19 2.18 -8.82
N ARG A 147 -8.70 3.40 -9.03
CA ARG A 147 -8.26 4.27 -10.13
C ARG A 147 -6.79 4.64 -10.02
N PHE A 148 -6.32 4.97 -8.82
CA PHE A 148 -4.91 5.23 -8.53
C PHE A 148 -4.04 4.02 -8.87
N VAL A 149 -4.36 2.84 -8.32
CA VAL A 149 -3.58 1.61 -8.57
C VAL A 149 -3.56 1.25 -10.06
N THR A 150 -4.71 1.33 -10.73
CA THR A 150 -4.79 1.06 -12.17
C THR A 150 -3.90 2.00 -12.98
N LEU A 151 -3.94 3.31 -12.71
CA LEU A 151 -3.12 4.28 -13.44
C LEU A 151 -1.63 4.17 -13.09
N LEU A 152 -1.30 3.89 -11.83
CA LEU A 152 0.08 3.65 -11.38
C LEU A 152 0.70 2.45 -12.10
N ASN A 153 -0.01 1.31 -12.11
CA ASN A 153 0.45 0.10 -12.80
C ASN A 153 0.59 0.33 -14.31
N TYR A 154 -0.35 1.08 -14.92
CA TYR A 154 -0.27 1.43 -16.33
C TYR A 154 0.98 2.26 -16.64
N LYS A 155 1.30 3.28 -15.83
CA LYS A 155 2.48 4.13 -16.06
C LYS A 155 3.81 3.43 -15.72
N ALA A 156 3.85 2.62 -14.67
CA ALA A 156 5.08 2.01 -14.17
C ALA A 156 5.36 0.60 -14.71
N ALA A 157 4.40 0.00 -15.44
CA ALA A 157 4.42 -1.44 -15.75
C ALA A 157 4.62 -2.32 -14.49
N SER A 158 4.04 -1.89 -13.35
CA SER A 158 4.12 -2.58 -12.06
C SER A 158 2.90 -3.46 -11.79
N ASN A 159 2.94 -4.20 -10.69
CA ASN A 159 1.89 -5.15 -10.28
C ASN A 159 1.36 -4.83 -8.87
N VAL A 160 1.12 -3.54 -8.58
CA VAL A 160 0.51 -3.12 -7.30
C VAL A 160 -0.93 -3.63 -7.26
N MET A 161 -1.36 -4.18 -6.13
CA MET A 161 -2.69 -4.75 -5.99
C MET A 161 -3.54 -3.98 -4.99
N THR A 162 -4.83 -3.84 -5.26
CA THR A 162 -5.80 -3.40 -4.27
C THR A 162 -6.14 -4.56 -3.33
N GLY A 163 -6.10 -4.26 -2.02
CA GLY A 163 -6.51 -5.16 -0.96
C GLY A 163 -7.98 -5.01 -0.60
N GLY A 164 -8.33 -5.44 0.61
CA GLY A 164 -9.61 -5.14 1.25
C GLY A 164 -9.47 -4.09 2.36
N TYR A 165 -10.56 -3.85 3.08
CA TYR A 165 -10.52 -3.13 4.37
C TYR A 165 -9.83 -3.98 5.47
N SER A 166 -9.93 -5.30 5.34
CA SER A 166 -9.16 -6.29 6.07
C SER A 166 -8.76 -7.40 5.12
N GLY A 167 -7.64 -8.05 5.40
CA GLY A 167 -7.19 -9.20 4.65
C GLY A 167 -5.97 -9.87 5.26
N TRP A 168 -5.40 -10.76 4.47
CA TRP A 168 -4.19 -11.50 4.78
C TRP A 168 -3.11 -11.15 3.77
N PHE A 169 -1.92 -10.87 4.28
CA PHE A 169 -0.70 -10.71 3.51
C PHE A 169 0.29 -11.77 3.97
N ILE A 170 0.61 -12.71 3.08
CA ILE A 170 1.42 -13.88 3.39
C ILE A 170 2.79 -13.65 2.80
N VAL A 171 3.83 -13.63 3.62
CA VAL A 171 5.22 -13.59 3.15
C VAL A 171 5.73 -15.02 3.11
N ASN A 172 6.11 -15.48 1.94
CA ASN A 172 6.67 -16.82 1.73
C ASN A 172 8.13 -16.69 1.31
N GLN A 173 9.02 -16.93 2.25
CA GLN A 173 10.46 -16.86 2.09
C GLN A 173 11.01 -18.21 1.64
N VAL A 174 11.67 -18.24 0.49
CA VAL A 174 12.44 -19.40 0.03
C VAL A 174 13.89 -19.23 0.48
N CYS A 175 14.33 -20.14 1.35
CA CYS A 175 15.67 -20.16 1.91
C CYS A 175 16.59 -21.11 1.10
N ARG A 176 17.91 -21.02 1.36
CA ARG A 176 18.88 -21.98 0.81
C ARG A 176 18.47 -23.41 1.18
N ASN A 177 18.57 -24.32 0.22
CA ASN A 177 18.11 -25.72 0.27
C ASN A 177 16.59 -25.93 0.10
N ASN A 178 15.87 -24.95 -0.49
CA ASN A 178 14.43 -25.05 -0.78
C ASN A 178 13.55 -25.22 0.46
N SER A 179 14.07 -24.87 1.65
CA SER A 179 13.25 -24.70 2.85
C SER A 179 12.41 -23.44 2.69
N ARG A 180 11.18 -23.49 3.22
CA ARG A 180 10.24 -22.37 3.14
C ARG A 180 9.89 -21.90 4.54
N MET A 181 9.93 -20.58 4.72
CA MET A 181 9.39 -19.91 5.89
C MET A 181 8.16 -19.12 5.47
N THR A 182 7.09 -19.22 6.25
CA THR A 182 5.86 -18.48 5.97
C THR A 182 5.53 -17.62 7.17
N THR A 183 5.33 -16.32 6.91
CA THR A 183 4.86 -15.35 7.88
C THR A 183 3.50 -14.84 7.43
N LYS A 184 2.46 -15.07 8.23
CA LYS A 184 1.08 -14.66 7.96
C LYS A 184 0.79 -13.35 8.67
N ILE A 185 0.55 -12.30 7.89
CA ILE A 185 0.22 -10.98 8.39
C ILE A 185 -1.28 -10.76 8.22
N LYS A 186 -1.98 -10.59 9.33
CA LYS A 186 -3.37 -10.16 9.35
C LYS A 186 -3.41 -8.64 9.37
N TYR A 187 -4.02 -8.03 8.36
CA TYR A 187 -4.23 -6.58 8.34
C TYR A 187 -5.72 -6.25 8.46
N PHE A 188 -5.99 -5.18 9.17
CA PHE A 188 -7.30 -4.57 9.28
C PHE A 188 -7.07 -3.08 9.43
N HIS A 189 -7.69 -2.23 8.60
CA HIS A 189 -7.46 -0.80 8.71
C HIS A 189 -7.83 -0.28 10.11
N GLY A 190 -8.93 -0.79 10.68
CA GLY A 190 -9.39 -0.45 12.02
C GLY A 190 -10.81 0.12 12.00
N SER A 191 -11.40 0.32 13.18
CA SER A 191 -12.72 0.92 13.30
C SER A 191 -12.93 1.52 14.69
N GLY A 192 -13.66 2.63 14.78
CA GLY A 192 -13.97 3.29 16.06
C GLY A 192 -12.90 4.30 16.49
N GLY A 193 -13.09 4.93 17.65
CA GLY A 193 -12.12 5.90 18.18
C GLY A 193 -11.12 5.27 19.15
N GLY A 194 -9.84 5.64 19.06
CA GLY A 194 -8.83 5.33 20.08
C GLY A 194 -9.25 5.94 21.42
N GLY A 195 -9.40 5.10 22.44
CA GLY A 195 -9.70 5.60 23.78
C GLY A 195 -8.44 6.22 24.37
N LEU A 196 -8.52 7.49 24.81
CA LEU A 196 -7.48 8.27 25.51
C LEU A 196 -6.66 7.48 26.55
N VAL A 197 -7.26 6.46 27.16
CA VAL A 197 -6.65 5.64 28.22
C VAL A 197 -6.14 4.29 27.71
N THR A 198 -6.73 3.76 26.64
CA THR A 198 -6.47 2.38 26.17
C THR A 198 -5.33 2.26 25.16
N LYS A 199 -4.90 3.36 24.52
CA LYS A 199 -3.83 3.36 23.50
C LYS A 199 -3.98 2.23 22.47
N GLY A 200 -5.18 2.02 21.95
CA GLY A 200 -5.48 0.92 21.02
C GLY A 200 -5.51 -0.51 21.60
N ALA A 201 -5.23 -0.75 22.88
CA ALA A 201 -5.17 -2.09 23.48
C ALA A 201 -6.47 -2.89 23.30
N LEU A 202 -7.64 -2.24 23.36
CA LEU A 202 -8.93 -2.89 23.15
C LEU A 202 -9.07 -3.46 21.73
N ASN A 203 -8.53 -2.75 20.73
CA ASN A 203 -8.57 -3.23 19.35
C ASN A 203 -7.62 -4.41 19.13
N LEU A 204 -6.47 -4.42 19.83
CA LEU A 204 -5.58 -5.58 19.85
C LEU A 204 -6.27 -6.79 20.50
N THR A 205 -6.93 -6.62 21.65
CA THR A 205 -7.70 -7.71 22.29
C THR A 205 -8.79 -8.24 21.37
N ARG A 206 -9.57 -7.35 20.74
CA ARG A 206 -10.59 -7.76 19.75
C ARG A 206 -9.99 -8.53 18.59
N ALA A 207 -8.82 -8.13 18.09
CA ALA A 207 -8.13 -8.84 17.03
C ALA A 207 -7.67 -10.24 17.47
N MET A 208 -7.09 -10.36 18.67
CA MET A 208 -6.68 -11.63 19.27
C MET A 208 -7.86 -12.59 19.51
N GLU A 209 -9.05 -12.05 19.81
CA GLU A 209 -10.27 -12.86 20.00
C GLU A 209 -10.99 -13.18 18.68
N SER A 210 -10.87 -12.33 17.67
CA SER A 210 -11.61 -12.46 16.41
C SER A 210 -10.84 -13.23 15.33
N TYR A 211 -9.51 -13.27 15.43
CA TYR A 211 -8.64 -13.84 14.42
C TYR A 211 -7.63 -14.78 15.05
N GLU A 212 -7.37 -15.91 14.38
CA GLU A 212 -6.38 -16.89 14.81
C GLU A 212 -5.39 -17.17 13.66
N GLY A 213 -4.20 -17.68 14.01
CA GLY A 213 -3.24 -18.19 13.03
C GLY A 213 -2.48 -17.13 12.24
N TYR A 214 -2.39 -15.90 12.75
CA TYR A 214 -1.45 -14.89 12.26
C TYR A 214 -0.17 -14.88 13.11
N ASP A 215 0.95 -14.53 12.46
CA ASP A 215 2.22 -14.26 13.13
C ASP A 215 2.37 -12.77 13.46
N VAL A 216 1.75 -11.92 12.63
CA VAL A 216 1.75 -10.45 12.79
C VAL A 216 0.34 -9.92 12.58
N PHE A 217 -0.11 -9.03 13.47
CA PHE A 217 -1.33 -8.24 13.28
C PHE A 217 -0.96 -6.77 13.08
N THR A 218 -1.51 -6.13 12.05
CA THR A 218 -1.30 -4.70 11.77
C THR A 218 -2.62 -3.97 11.61
N MET A 219 -2.70 -2.78 12.22
CA MET A 219 -3.87 -1.92 12.22
C MET A 219 -3.48 -0.44 12.24
N GLY A 220 -4.29 0.39 11.60
CA GLY A 220 -4.21 1.85 11.63
C GLY A 220 -5.42 2.47 12.31
N HIS A 221 -6.00 3.50 11.69
CA HIS A 221 -7.26 4.20 12.01
C HIS A 221 -7.27 5.01 13.31
N ILE A 222 -6.63 4.51 14.37
CA ILE A 222 -6.68 5.15 15.70
C ILE A 222 -5.60 6.21 15.93
N HIS A 223 -4.62 6.33 15.03
CA HIS A 223 -3.49 7.29 15.09
C HIS A 223 -2.74 7.25 16.43
N GLU A 224 -2.75 6.09 17.08
CA GLU A 224 -2.07 5.81 18.35
C GLU A 224 -1.01 4.74 18.11
N ASN A 225 0.23 5.01 18.52
CA ASN A 225 1.28 4.00 18.51
C ASN A 225 1.19 3.16 19.79
N SER A 226 1.17 1.84 19.64
CA SER A 226 1.49 0.93 20.74
C SER A 226 2.99 1.02 21.01
N ALA A 227 3.38 1.89 21.93
CA ALA A 227 4.71 1.91 22.52
C ALA A 227 4.67 1.19 23.87
#